data_AF-A0A930A752-F1
#
_entry.id   AF-A0A930A752-F1
#
_cell.length_a   1.000
_cell.length_b   1.000
_cell.length_c   1.000
_cell.angle_alpha   90.00
_cell.angle_beta   90.00
_cell.angle_gamma   90.00
#
_symmetry.space_group_name_H-M   'P 1'
#
loop_
_entity.id
_entity.type
_entity.pdbx_description
1 polymer ?
#
loop_
_entity_poly.entity_id
_entity_poly.type
_entity_poly.pdbx_seq_one_letter_code
_entity_poly.pdbx_strand_id
1 'polypeptide(L)'
;MKSIILATSSKQLEKLLKDFKVGDVEIVVVSRRIEPTELDKRFSRYNYGLMIPPMVLLQNYLDYGVDQVYGERYFEFLKRPANYFFLNRIIFNLSHRETNVIIVCESDEAEFEYISLIGMAIEKMYQFKPVTYKKWKKGKRSKTIHDMKSLRAISEKVDGIFRAKLVDSGYELPITLLEFLPRAQVALMTKKQRKLYYKHIERMDELEKLI
;
A
#
# COMPACT_ATOMS: atom_id res chain seq x y z
N MET A 1 -2.95 -2.61 19.63
CA MET A 1 -3.51 -2.42 18.28
C MET A 1 -2.40 -1.99 17.32
N LYS A 2 -2.26 -2.68 16.19
CA LYS A 2 -1.31 -2.30 15.14
C LYS A 2 -1.81 -1.08 14.38
N SER A 3 -0.90 -0.32 13.78
CA SER A 3 -1.21 0.97 13.14
C SER A 3 -0.93 0.94 11.65
N ILE A 4 -1.73 1.72 10.91
CA ILE A 4 -1.36 2.20 9.58
C ILE A 4 -0.63 3.53 9.77
N ILE A 5 0.63 3.57 9.39
CA ILE A 5 1.54 4.70 9.58
C ILE A 5 1.79 5.35 8.22
N LEU A 6 1.47 6.63 8.11
CA LEU A 6 1.72 7.42 6.90
C LEU A 6 3.12 8.03 7.01
N ALA A 7 4.04 7.55 6.19
CA ALA A 7 5.41 8.03 6.09
C ALA A 7 5.57 8.82 4.79
N THR A 8 5.84 10.12 4.91
CA THR A 8 5.81 11.05 3.78
C THR A 8 7.14 11.20 3.06
N SER A 9 8.15 10.42 3.42
CA SER A 9 9.42 10.38 2.71
C SER A 9 10.23 9.14 3.09
N SER A 10 11.16 8.77 2.21
CA SER A 10 12.16 7.71 2.45
C SER A 10 12.93 7.93 3.77
N LYS A 11 13.28 9.18 4.12
CA LYS A 11 13.92 9.51 5.41
C LYS A 11 13.06 9.16 6.64
N GLN A 12 11.73 9.19 6.51
CA GLN A 12 10.83 8.77 7.60
C GLN A 12 10.74 7.24 7.68
N LEU A 13 10.77 6.58 6.52
CA LEU A 13 10.80 5.12 6.43
C LEU A 13 12.04 4.54 7.12
N GLU A 14 13.23 5.05 6.79
CA GLU A 14 14.48 4.60 7.43
C GLU A 14 14.43 4.68 8.96
N LYS A 15 13.83 5.74 9.49
CA LYS A 15 13.66 5.93 10.93
C LYS A 15 12.67 4.92 11.50
N LEU A 16 11.53 4.71 10.84
CA LEU A 16 10.54 3.71 11.24
C LEU A 16 11.12 2.29 11.24
N LEU A 17 11.91 1.92 10.23
CA LEU A 17 12.47 0.58 10.11
C LEU A 17 13.54 0.27 11.16
N LYS A 18 14.16 1.29 11.77
CA LYS A 18 15.03 1.10 12.95
C LYS A 18 14.25 0.75 14.21
N ASP A 19 12.99 1.18 14.29
CA ASP A 19 12.12 0.98 15.45
C ASP A 19 11.31 -0.32 15.38
N PHE A 20 11.22 -0.96 14.19
CA PHE A 20 10.47 -2.20 13.99
C PHE A 20 11.36 -3.42 13.80
N LYS A 21 10.93 -4.56 14.34
CA LYS A 21 11.51 -5.86 14.02
C LYS A 21 10.98 -6.37 12.68
N VAL A 22 11.78 -7.21 12.02
CA VAL A 22 11.34 -7.95 10.82
C VAL A 22 10.11 -8.79 11.18
N GLY A 23 9.05 -8.69 10.37
CA GLY A 23 7.78 -9.39 10.58
C GLY A 23 6.75 -8.61 11.41
N ASP A 24 7.13 -7.55 12.12
CA ASP A 24 6.19 -6.69 12.86
C ASP A 24 5.55 -5.60 11.99
N VAL A 25 6.04 -5.46 10.75
CA VAL A 25 5.65 -4.41 9.83
C VAL A 25 5.67 -4.88 8.38
N GLU A 26 4.69 -4.40 7.62
CA GLU A 26 4.61 -4.50 6.17
C GLU A 26 4.70 -3.11 5.55
N ILE A 27 5.37 -3.01 4.40
CA ILE A 27 5.63 -1.76 3.72
C ILE A 27 4.80 -1.73 2.43
N VAL A 28 3.91 -0.76 2.33
CA VAL A 28 3.14 -0.45 1.13
C VAL A 28 3.80 0.76 0.49
N VAL A 29 4.42 0.55 -0.67
CA VAL A 29 5.06 1.61 -1.44
C VAL A 29 4.11 2.09 -2.52
N VAL A 30 3.88 3.40 -2.57
CA VAL A 30 3.03 4.06 -3.56
C VAL A 30 3.94 4.99 -4.38
N SER A 31 4.76 4.41 -5.26
CA SER A 31 5.73 5.16 -6.09
C SER A 31 5.79 4.63 -7.52
N ARG A 32 6.04 5.52 -8.50
CA ARG A 32 6.19 5.17 -9.93
C ARG A 32 7.54 4.55 -10.23
N ARG A 33 8.56 4.88 -9.44
CA ARG A 33 9.92 4.37 -9.56
C ARG A 33 10.30 3.80 -8.21
N ILE A 34 10.76 2.55 -8.21
CA ILE A 34 11.32 1.98 -7.00
C ILE A 34 12.67 1.37 -7.29
N GLU A 35 13.72 1.95 -6.71
CA GLU A 35 15.04 1.36 -6.79
C GLU A 35 15.15 0.25 -5.71
N PRO A 36 15.53 -0.99 -6.08
CA PRO A 36 15.66 -2.11 -5.13
C PRO A 36 16.68 -1.90 -4.01
N THR A 37 17.47 -0.82 -4.07
CA THR A 37 18.61 -0.50 -3.22
C THR A 37 18.25 0.32 -1.98
N GLU A 38 17.13 1.04 -1.97
CA GLU A 38 16.81 1.99 -0.88
C GLU A 38 16.12 1.33 0.33
N LEU A 39 15.70 0.05 0.22
CA LEU A 39 14.96 -0.65 1.26
C LEU A 39 15.53 -2.04 1.58
N ASP A 40 15.63 -2.32 2.87
CA ASP A 40 16.15 -3.59 3.38
C ASP A 40 15.25 -4.78 2.96
N LYS A 41 15.82 -5.70 2.17
CA LYS A 41 15.16 -6.90 1.60
C LYS A 41 14.59 -7.87 2.65
N ARG A 42 14.76 -7.59 3.95
CA ARG A 42 14.19 -8.37 5.05
C ARG A 42 12.70 -8.05 5.30
N PHE A 43 12.19 -6.90 4.88
CA PHE A 43 10.79 -6.51 5.10
C PHE A 43 9.88 -6.91 3.94
N SER A 44 8.62 -7.22 4.23
CA SER A 44 7.60 -7.45 3.20
C SER A 44 7.26 -6.13 2.52
N ARG A 45 7.30 -6.10 1.19
CA ARG A 45 6.98 -4.91 0.40
C ARG A 45 5.89 -5.21 -0.62
N TYR A 46 4.97 -4.26 -0.77
CA TYR A 46 3.96 -4.26 -1.82
C TYR A 46 4.03 -2.95 -2.61
N ASN A 47 4.20 -3.02 -3.93
CA ASN A 47 4.08 -1.84 -4.79
C ASN A 47 2.62 -1.65 -5.22
N TYR A 48 2.00 -0.58 -4.75
CA TYR A 48 0.64 -0.17 -5.11
C TYR A 48 0.66 1.06 -6.02
N GLY A 49 1.51 1.04 -7.06
CA GLY A 49 1.66 2.13 -8.03
C GLY A 49 0.36 2.49 -8.77
N LEU A 50 -0.62 1.60 -8.81
CA LEU A 50 -1.96 1.89 -9.35
C LEU A 50 -2.77 2.87 -8.49
N MET A 51 -2.40 3.08 -7.22
CA MET A 51 -3.00 4.13 -6.39
C MET A 51 -2.41 5.52 -6.65
N ILE A 52 -1.40 5.64 -7.52
CA ILE A 52 -0.82 6.94 -7.88
C ILE A 52 -1.80 7.68 -8.80
N PRO A 53 -2.09 8.97 -8.55
CA PRO A 53 -2.99 9.71 -9.41
C PRO A 53 -2.50 9.72 -10.87
N PRO A 54 -3.39 9.52 -11.86
CA PRO A 54 -3.06 9.69 -13.26
C PRO A 54 -2.73 11.15 -13.58
N MET A 55 -2.01 11.40 -14.67
CA MET A 55 -1.54 12.75 -15.07
C MET A 55 -2.65 13.80 -15.08
N VAL A 56 -3.86 13.44 -15.52
CA VAL A 56 -5.01 14.36 -15.54
C VAL A 56 -5.42 14.83 -14.14
N LEU A 57 -5.31 13.96 -13.12
CA LEU A 57 -5.55 14.38 -11.73
C LEU A 57 -4.38 15.18 -11.17
N LEU A 58 -3.14 14.79 -11.49
CA LEU A 58 -1.94 15.54 -11.10
C LEU A 58 -1.95 16.95 -11.67
N GLN A 59 -2.41 17.14 -12.91
CA GLN A 59 -2.49 18.46 -13.54
C GLN A 59 -3.42 19.40 -12.75
N ASN A 60 -4.58 18.91 -12.29
CA ASN A 60 -5.46 19.71 -11.44
C ASN A 60 -4.78 20.12 -10.13
N TYR A 61 -3.96 19.24 -9.55
CA TYR A 61 -3.17 19.60 -8.36
C TYR A 61 -2.12 20.67 -8.69
N LEU A 62 -1.42 20.56 -9.82
CA LEU A 62 -0.42 21.56 -10.22
C LEU A 62 -1.05 22.94 -10.47
N ASP A 63 -2.25 22.95 -11.04
CA ASP A 63 -2.95 24.19 -11.41
C ASP A 63 -3.67 24.84 -10.21
N TYR A 64 -4.16 24.05 -9.24
CA TYR A 64 -5.07 24.52 -8.19
C TYR A 64 -4.72 24.08 -6.75
N GLY A 65 -3.71 23.23 -6.57
CA GLY A 65 -3.34 22.64 -5.27
C GLY A 65 -4.33 21.56 -4.79
N VAL A 66 -4.29 21.27 -3.48
CA VAL A 66 -5.27 20.37 -2.82
C VAL A 66 -6.52 21.16 -2.47
N ASP A 67 -7.37 21.38 -3.46
CA ASP A 67 -8.71 21.90 -3.23
C ASP A 67 -9.72 20.76 -2.98
N GLN A 68 -10.96 21.13 -2.64
CA GLN A 68 -12.02 20.16 -2.41
C GLN A 68 -12.29 19.30 -3.67
N VAL A 69 -12.18 19.89 -4.86
CA VAL A 69 -12.45 19.22 -6.14
C VAL A 69 -11.40 18.16 -6.44
N TYR A 70 -10.11 18.45 -6.22
CA TYR A 70 -9.02 17.49 -6.35
C TYR A 70 -9.21 16.31 -5.40
N GLY A 71 -9.54 16.59 -4.14
CA GLY A 71 -9.85 15.56 -3.15
C GLY A 71 -10.98 14.63 -3.62
N GLU A 72 -12.12 15.21 -4.03
CA GLU A 72 -13.27 14.46 -4.54
C GLU A 72 -12.92 13.59 -5.76
N ARG A 73 -12.22 14.17 -6.75
CA ARG A 73 -11.77 13.44 -7.94
C ARG A 73 -10.83 12.29 -7.61
N TYR A 74 -9.92 12.50 -6.65
CA TYR A 74 -9.02 11.45 -6.20
C TYR A 74 -9.77 10.34 -5.44
N PHE A 75 -10.75 10.68 -4.61
CA PHE A 75 -11.61 9.67 -3.97
C PHE A 75 -12.39 8.84 -4.99
N GLU A 76 -12.96 9.46 -6.02
CA GLU A 76 -13.64 8.73 -7.10
C GLU A 76 -12.67 7.84 -7.89
N PHE A 77 -11.43 8.29 -8.11
CA PHE A 77 -10.38 7.45 -8.68
C PHE A 77 -10.07 6.24 -7.80
N LEU A 78 -9.96 6.40 -6.48
CA LEU A 78 -9.69 5.28 -5.56
C LEU A 78 -10.84 4.27 -5.47
N LYS A 79 -12.09 4.66 -5.79
CA LYS A 79 -13.24 3.75 -5.83
C LYS A 79 -13.27 2.84 -7.06
N ARG A 80 -12.40 3.07 -8.06
CA ARG A 80 -12.29 2.19 -9.23
C ARG A 80 -11.88 0.78 -8.80
N PRO A 81 -12.34 -0.31 -9.46
CA PRO A 81 -12.19 -1.67 -8.96
C PRO A 81 -10.76 -2.08 -8.58
N ALA A 82 -9.77 -1.82 -9.44
CA ALA A 82 -8.38 -2.13 -9.15
C ALA A 82 -7.85 -1.33 -7.94
N ASN A 83 -8.03 -0.01 -7.95
CA ASN A 83 -7.53 0.89 -6.91
C ASN A 83 -8.16 0.58 -5.54
N TYR A 84 -9.46 0.30 -5.54
CA TYR A 84 -10.17 -0.04 -4.33
C TYR A 84 -9.75 -1.40 -3.78
N PHE A 85 -9.45 -2.35 -4.66
CA PHE A 85 -8.84 -3.62 -4.26
C PHE A 85 -7.49 -3.38 -3.55
N PHE A 86 -6.61 -2.52 -4.08
CA PHE A 86 -5.35 -2.17 -3.41
C PHE A 86 -5.55 -1.51 -2.04
N LEU A 87 -6.48 -0.55 -1.97
CA LEU A 87 -6.85 0.09 -0.70
C LEU A 87 -7.35 -0.95 0.31
N ASN A 88 -8.18 -1.89 -0.15
CA ASN A 88 -8.67 -2.99 0.68
C ASN A 88 -7.54 -3.92 1.14
N ARG A 89 -6.54 -4.19 0.30
CA ARG A 89 -5.41 -5.06 0.68
C ARG A 89 -4.61 -4.49 1.86
N ILE A 90 -4.56 -3.17 2.05
CA ILE A 90 -3.96 -2.53 3.23
C ILE A 90 -4.70 -2.99 4.50
N ILE A 91 -6.02 -2.90 4.49
CA ILE A 91 -6.88 -3.27 5.63
C ILE A 91 -6.92 -4.78 5.84
N PHE A 92 -6.95 -5.53 4.74
CA PHE A 92 -6.86 -6.98 4.77
C PHE A 92 -5.57 -7.43 5.46
N ASN A 93 -4.42 -6.93 5.04
CA ASN A 93 -3.14 -7.32 5.62
C ASN A 93 -3.04 -6.92 7.10
N LEU A 94 -3.44 -5.68 7.44
CA LEU A 94 -3.50 -5.20 8.82
C LEU A 94 -4.36 -6.12 9.71
N SER A 95 -5.52 -6.56 9.22
CA SER A 95 -6.50 -7.33 10.00
C SER A 95 -6.27 -8.83 10.04
N HIS A 96 -5.62 -9.40 9.02
CA HIS A 96 -5.36 -10.84 8.94
C HIS A 96 -4.01 -11.22 9.54
N ARG A 97 -2.99 -10.41 9.27
CA ARG A 97 -1.62 -10.71 9.68
C ARG A 97 -1.27 -10.07 11.03
N GLU A 98 -2.12 -9.16 11.52
CA GLU A 98 -1.88 -8.40 12.75
C GLU A 98 -0.49 -7.75 12.77
N THR A 99 -0.10 -7.13 11.65
CA THR A 99 1.17 -6.41 11.49
C THR A 99 0.92 -4.90 11.36
N ASN A 100 1.91 -4.08 11.69
CA ASN A 100 1.82 -2.66 11.34
C ASN A 100 1.93 -2.52 9.83
N VAL A 101 1.28 -1.50 9.26
CA VAL A 101 1.45 -1.17 7.85
C VAL A 101 2.07 0.21 7.76
N ILE A 102 3.18 0.35 7.05
CA ILE A 102 3.75 1.64 6.69
C ILE A 102 3.35 1.90 5.24
N ILE A 103 2.61 2.98 5.00
CA ILE A 103 2.37 3.48 3.64
C ILE A 103 3.40 4.57 3.39
N VAL A 104 4.15 4.44 2.30
CA VAL A 104 5.26 5.33 2.00
C VAL A 104 5.38 5.64 0.52
N CYS A 105 5.83 6.85 0.23
CA CYS A 105 6.40 7.24 -1.06
C CYS A 105 7.94 7.28 -0.95
N GLU A 106 8.60 6.82 -2.01
CA GLU A 106 10.06 6.77 -2.09
C GLU A 106 10.67 8.12 -2.43
N SER A 107 10.04 8.89 -3.32
CA SER A 107 10.39 10.29 -3.61
C SER A 107 9.76 11.26 -2.59
N ASP A 108 10.40 12.41 -2.37
CA ASP A 108 9.99 13.42 -1.37
C ASP A 108 8.56 13.94 -1.67
N GLU A 109 7.66 13.90 -0.68
CA GLU A 109 6.24 14.29 -0.80
C GLU A 109 5.97 15.78 -1.03
N ALA A 110 6.98 16.58 -1.38
CA ALA A 110 6.71 17.96 -1.80
C ALA A 110 5.80 18.02 -3.05
N GLU A 111 5.62 16.91 -3.78
CA GLU A 111 5.01 16.98 -5.10
C GLU A 111 3.48 16.83 -5.17
N PHE A 112 2.74 16.07 -4.33
CA PHE A 112 1.29 15.80 -4.61
C PHE A 112 0.34 15.42 -3.44
N GLU A 113 0.81 15.32 -2.18
CA GLU A 113 -0.01 15.02 -0.97
C GLU A 113 -0.90 13.75 -0.97
N TYR A 114 -0.76 12.82 -1.92
CA TYR A 114 -1.69 11.70 -2.09
C TYR A 114 -1.66 10.65 -0.96
N ILE A 115 -0.56 10.51 -0.19
CA ILE A 115 -0.54 9.61 0.98
C ILE A 115 -1.52 10.08 2.06
N SER A 116 -1.63 11.39 2.28
CA SER A 116 -2.63 11.96 3.19
C SER A 116 -4.05 11.65 2.69
N LEU A 117 -4.28 11.78 1.38
CA LEU A 117 -5.56 11.46 0.76
C LEU A 117 -5.91 9.96 0.83
N ILE A 118 -4.94 9.06 0.64
CA ILE A 118 -5.11 7.62 0.89
C ILE A 118 -5.52 7.41 2.34
N GLY A 119 -4.85 8.09 3.28
CA GLY A 119 -5.20 8.00 4.69
C GLY A 119 -6.64 8.42 4.99
N MET A 120 -7.11 9.50 4.36
CA MET A 120 -8.50 9.94 4.44
C MET A 120 -9.46 8.95 3.79
N ALA A 121 -9.06 8.29 2.71
CA ALA A 121 -9.88 7.28 2.03
C ALA A 121 -10.09 6.06 2.93
N ILE A 122 -9.02 5.60 3.58
CA ILE A 122 -9.09 4.53 4.57
C ILE A 122 -10.03 4.91 5.73
N GLU A 123 -9.91 6.13 6.26
CA GLU A 123 -10.80 6.63 7.32
C GLU A 123 -12.26 6.64 6.88
N LYS A 124 -12.55 7.15 5.68
CA LYS A 124 -13.92 7.26 5.14
C LYS A 124 -14.55 5.91 4.83
N MET A 125 -13.78 4.97 4.29
CA MET A 125 -14.31 3.70 3.77
C MET A 125 -14.32 2.58 4.81
N TYR A 126 -13.36 2.58 5.73
CA TYR A 126 -13.19 1.51 6.72
C TYR A 126 -13.32 2.00 8.16
N GLN A 127 -13.64 3.28 8.38
CA GLN A 127 -13.73 3.89 9.71
C GLN A 127 -12.47 3.60 10.54
N PHE A 128 -11.32 3.56 9.85
CA PHE A 128 -10.00 3.33 10.41
C PHE A 128 -9.13 4.54 10.10
N LYS A 129 -8.82 5.33 11.12
CA LYS A 129 -8.00 6.53 11.03
C LYS A 129 -6.51 6.19 11.11
N PRO A 130 -5.73 6.33 10.02
CA PRO A 130 -4.29 6.15 10.06
C PRO A 130 -3.60 7.24 10.87
N VAL A 131 -2.33 7.02 11.20
CA VAL A 131 -1.52 7.97 11.97
C VAL A 131 -0.32 8.43 11.15
N THR A 132 -0.04 9.73 11.15
CA THR A 132 1.18 10.25 10.49
C THR A 132 2.42 9.86 11.29
N TYR A 133 3.57 9.69 10.62
CA TYR A 133 4.86 9.42 11.27
C TYR A 133 5.14 10.38 12.44
N LYS A 134 4.92 11.69 12.26
CA LYS A 134 5.09 12.71 13.31
C LYS A 134 4.24 12.44 14.56
N LYS A 135 3.00 11.99 14.38
CA LYS A 135 2.10 11.64 15.49
C LYS A 135 2.47 10.29 16.10
N TRP A 136 2.84 9.32 15.28
CA TRP A 136 3.28 7.99 15.71
C TRP A 136 4.53 8.06 16.59
N LYS A 137 5.52 8.86 16.20
CA LYS A 137 6.74 9.11 16.97
C LYS A 137 6.45 9.70 18.36
N LYS A 138 5.34 10.42 18.52
CA LYS A 138 4.84 10.96 19.80
C LYS A 138 3.99 9.94 20.59
N GLY A 139 4.04 8.66 20.23
CA GLY A 139 3.29 7.59 20.89
C GLY A 139 1.82 7.44 20.46
N LYS A 140 1.32 8.26 19.52
CA LYS A 140 -0.06 8.13 19.02
C LYS A 140 -0.17 6.90 18.13
N ARG A 141 -1.32 6.23 18.18
CA ARG A 141 -1.64 5.08 17.33
C ARG A 141 -2.80 5.39 16.40
N SER A 142 -3.02 4.56 15.38
CA SER A 142 -4.25 4.59 14.59
C SER A 142 -5.49 4.48 15.49
N LYS A 143 -6.66 4.87 15.00
CA LYS A 143 -7.94 4.72 15.72
C LYS A 143 -8.97 4.09 14.81
N THR A 144 -9.85 3.27 15.36
CA THR A 144 -10.98 2.72 14.61
C THR A 144 -12.13 2.48 15.56
N ILE A 145 -13.35 2.51 15.03
CA ILE A 145 -14.55 2.13 15.78
C ILE A 145 -14.85 0.63 15.68
N HIS A 146 -14.21 -0.06 14.74
CA HIS A 146 -14.36 -1.50 14.54
C HIS A 146 -13.32 -2.26 15.36
N ASP A 147 -13.71 -3.40 15.92
CA ASP A 147 -12.74 -4.38 16.39
C ASP A 147 -12.04 -5.09 15.21
N MET A 148 -10.96 -5.82 15.49
CA MET A 148 -10.16 -6.49 14.45
C MET A 148 -10.92 -7.59 13.69
N LYS A 149 -11.87 -8.29 14.34
CA LYS A 149 -12.68 -9.33 13.70
C LYS A 149 -13.69 -8.71 12.74
N SER A 150 -14.28 -7.58 13.13
CA SER A 150 -15.16 -6.78 12.28
C SER A 150 -14.40 -6.23 11.06
N LEU A 151 -13.21 -5.65 11.25
CA LEU A 151 -12.35 -5.22 10.14
C LEU A 151 -11.99 -6.36 9.19
N ARG A 152 -11.67 -7.54 9.74
CA ARG A 152 -11.38 -8.75 8.98
C ARG A 152 -12.55 -9.10 8.06
N ALA A 153 -13.76 -9.24 8.61
CA ALA A 153 -14.96 -9.58 7.86
C ALA A 153 -15.31 -8.55 6.77
N ILE A 154 -15.17 -7.25 7.07
CA ILE A 154 -15.37 -6.18 6.07
C ILE A 154 -14.37 -6.35 4.93
N SER A 155 -13.08 -6.52 5.25
CA SER A 155 -12.03 -6.63 4.25
C SER A 155 -12.14 -7.90 3.40
N GLU A 156 -12.56 -9.04 3.97
CA GLU A 156 -12.80 -10.30 3.25
C GLU A 156 -13.97 -10.16 2.26
N LYS A 157 -15.08 -9.54 2.70
CA LYS A 157 -16.23 -9.29 1.84
C LYS A 157 -15.86 -8.44 0.63
N VAL A 158 -15.09 -7.37 0.85
CA VAL A 158 -14.61 -6.51 -0.23
C VAL A 158 -13.62 -7.26 -1.12
N ASP A 159 -12.67 -8.02 -0.55
CA ASP A 159 -11.69 -8.81 -1.31
C ASP A 159 -12.39 -9.80 -2.26
N GLY A 160 -13.42 -10.51 -1.78
CA GLY A 160 -14.21 -11.43 -2.60
C GLY A 160 -14.96 -10.76 -3.76
N ILE A 161 -15.63 -9.63 -3.51
CA ILE A 161 -16.36 -8.89 -4.55
C ILE A 161 -15.42 -8.38 -5.64
N PHE A 162 -14.30 -7.78 -5.24
CA PHE A 162 -13.41 -7.13 -6.20
C PHE A 162 -12.50 -8.12 -6.92
N ARG A 163 -12.12 -9.25 -6.31
CA ARG A 163 -11.47 -10.35 -7.03
C ARG A 163 -12.35 -10.88 -8.16
N ALA A 164 -13.64 -11.12 -7.91
CA ALA A 164 -14.57 -11.57 -8.94
C ALA A 164 -14.68 -10.55 -10.10
N LYS A 165 -14.89 -9.27 -9.77
CA LYS A 165 -14.96 -8.19 -10.78
C LYS A 165 -13.68 -8.02 -11.60
N LEU A 166 -12.52 -8.22 -10.98
CA LEU A 166 -11.22 -8.15 -11.67
C LEU A 166 -11.11 -9.29 -12.68
N VAL A 167 -11.42 -10.52 -12.27
CA VAL A 167 -11.47 -11.69 -13.17
C VAL A 167 -12.44 -11.46 -14.33
N ASP A 168 -13.66 -10.97 -14.05
CA ASP A 168 -14.69 -10.74 -15.08
C ASP A 168 -14.29 -9.66 -16.09
N SER A 169 -13.48 -8.68 -15.69
CA SER A 169 -13.07 -7.57 -16.55
C SER A 169 -12.00 -7.93 -17.58
N GLY A 170 -11.51 -9.19 -17.59
CA GLY A 170 -10.36 -9.59 -18.41
C GLY A 170 -9.04 -8.92 -17.98
N TYR A 171 -9.10 -8.08 -16.94
CA TYR A 171 -7.93 -7.60 -16.24
C TYR A 171 -7.37 -8.79 -15.47
N GLU A 172 -6.37 -9.45 -16.05
CA GLU A 172 -5.50 -10.27 -15.23
C GLU A 172 -4.96 -9.32 -14.15
N LEU A 173 -5.52 -9.43 -12.93
CA LEU A 173 -4.77 -9.11 -11.73
C LEU A 173 -3.39 -9.67 -12.03
N PRO A 174 -2.34 -8.85 -12.16
CA PRO A 174 -1.01 -9.40 -12.31
C PRO A 174 -0.91 -10.35 -11.11
N ILE A 175 -0.94 -11.67 -11.37
CA ILE A 175 -0.85 -12.71 -10.33
C ILE A 175 0.42 -12.46 -9.47
N THR A 176 1.29 -11.69 -10.07
CA THR A 176 2.42 -10.88 -9.69
C THR A 176 2.03 -9.47 -9.19
N LEU A 177 1.21 -9.35 -8.14
CA LEU A 177 1.31 -8.20 -7.26
C LEU A 177 2.78 -8.16 -6.81
N LEU A 178 3.45 -7.03 -7.02
CA LEU A 178 4.85 -6.77 -6.71
C LEU A 178 5.16 -6.95 -5.21
N GLU A 179 5.04 -8.19 -4.73
CA GLU A 179 5.22 -8.60 -3.35
C GLU A 179 6.66 -9.09 -3.24
N PHE A 180 7.56 -8.24 -2.74
CA PHE A 180 8.83 -8.74 -2.28
C PHE A 180 8.61 -9.36 -0.90
N LEU A 181 8.61 -10.68 -0.85
CA LEU A 181 8.44 -11.43 0.38
C LEU A 181 9.78 -11.49 1.12
N PRO A 182 9.78 -11.39 2.47
CA PRO A 182 10.97 -11.58 3.27
C PRO A 182 11.63 -12.92 2.94
N ARG A 183 12.97 -12.96 2.94
CA ARG A 183 13.73 -14.23 2.76
C ARG A 183 13.22 -15.35 3.67
N ALA A 184 12.83 -15.01 4.90
CA ALA A 184 12.26 -15.96 5.85
C ALA A 184 10.92 -16.56 5.37
N GLN A 185 10.03 -15.78 4.77
CA GLN A 185 8.78 -16.30 4.22
C GLN A 185 9.00 -17.08 2.92
N VAL A 186 9.92 -16.63 2.06
CA VAL A 186 10.32 -17.37 0.85
C VAL A 186 10.92 -18.74 1.23
N ALA A 187 11.65 -18.83 2.34
CA ALA A 187 12.21 -20.07 2.86
C ALA A 187 11.14 -21.08 3.32
N LEU A 188 9.97 -20.60 3.76
CA LEU A 188 8.83 -21.44 4.14
C LEU A 188 8.02 -21.96 2.95
N MET A 189 8.27 -21.45 1.74
CA MET A 189 7.58 -21.90 0.52
C MET A 189 8.06 -23.26 0.04
N THR A 190 7.16 -24.00 -0.59
CA THR A 190 7.51 -25.19 -1.37
C THR A 190 8.45 -24.83 -2.54
N LYS A 191 9.24 -25.80 -3.01
CA LYS A 191 10.17 -25.63 -4.15
C LYS A 191 9.46 -25.07 -5.41
N LYS A 192 8.23 -25.52 -5.67
CA LYS A 192 7.41 -25.07 -6.82
C LYS A 192 6.99 -23.61 -6.67
N GLN A 193 6.49 -23.21 -5.50
CA GLN A 193 6.09 -21.83 -5.21
C GLN A 193 7.29 -20.88 -5.26
N ARG A 194 8.43 -21.29 -4.70
CA ARG A 194 9.65 -20.49 -4.70
C ARG A 194 10.19 -20.23 -6.11
N LYS A 195 10.13 -21.23 -7.00
CA LYS A 195 10.51 -21.09 -8.41
C LYS A 195 9.60 -20.10 -9.15
N LEU A 196 8.29 -20.17 -8.91
CA LEU A 196 7.33 -19.22 -9.48
C LEU A 196 7.56 -17.80 -8.96
N TYR A 197 7.88 -17.67 -7.66
CA TYR A 197 8.22 -16.41 -7.03
C TYR A 197 9.46 -15.75 -7.64
N TYR A 198 10.58 -16.48 -7.79
CA TYR A 198 11.77 -15.90 -8.41
C TYR A 198 11.58 -15.53 -9.88
N LYS A 199 10.89 -16.37 -10.66
CA LYS A 199 10.54 -16.06 -12.04
C LYS A 199 9.66 -14.80 -12.15
N HIS A 200 8.81 -14.57 -11.16
CA HIS A 200 8.02 -13.36 -11.06
C HIS A 200 8.90 -12.12 -10.81
N ILE A 201 9.86 -12.19 -9.88
CA ILE A 201 10.80 -11.10 -9.62
C ILE A 201 11.62 -10.79 -10.88
N GLU A 202 12.17 -11.80 -11.55
CA GLU A 202 12.93 -11.63 -12.80
C GLU A 202 12.10 -10.94 -13.89
N ARG A 203 10.83 -11.33 -14.04
CA ARG A 203 9.92 -10.71 -15.02
C ARG A 203 9.58 -9.26 -14.69
N MET A 204 9.58 -8.90 -13.40
CA MET A 204 9.43 -7.49 -13.00
C MET A 204 10.68 -6.69 -13.38
N ASP A 205 11.87 -7.20 -13.09
CA ASP A 205 13.14 -6.55 -13.45
C ASP A 205 13.28 -6.36 -14.97
N GLU A 206 12.71 -7.26 -15.78
CA GLU A 206 12.67 -7.13 -17.25
C GLU A 206 11.68 -6.07 -17.74
N LEU A 207 10.48 -6.00 -17.15
CA LEU A 207 9.50 -4.97 -17.49
C LEU A 207 9.98 -3.57 -17.11
N GLU A 208 10.75 -3.44 -16.03
CA GLU A 208 11.39 -2.18 -15.61
C GLU A 208 12.43 -1.68 -16.63
N LYS A 209 13.06 -2.56 -17.41
CA LYS A 209 14.04 -2.17 -18.45
C LYS A 209 13.39 -1.64 -19.74
N LEU A 210 12.08 -1.81 -19.89
CA LEU A 210 11.33 -1.44 -21.09
C LEU A 210 10.58 -0.09 -20.96
N ILE A 211 10.65 0.55 -19.80
CA ILE A 211 10.06 1.85 -19.47
C ILE A 211 11.19 2.86 -19.29
#